data_AF-A0A8X6SE53-F1
#
_entry.id   AF-A0A8X6SE53-F1
#
_cell.length_a   1.000
_cell.length_b   1.000
_cell.length_c   1.000
_cell.angle_alpha   90.00
_cell.angle_beta   90.00
_cell.angle_gamma   90.00
#
_symmetry.space_group_name_H-M   'P 1'
#
loop_
_entity.id
_entity.type
_entity.pdbx_description
1 polymer ?
#
loop_
_entity_poly.entity_id
_entity_poly.type
_entity_poly.pdbx_seq_one_letter_code
_entity_poly.pdbx_strand_id
1 'polypeptide(L)'
;MHFWEKGKKADLIKLAIELGEYELDVEELKIIELRIKILTNDAYKENPEFVKCIFEGIVSNRIDEENEQKEQTLREFELQKIRLQNETQRVIGPQTLPQTKIELKKLLPTFNPEVDDMDLFLPLFERQMKLLDLGEDLWVPPISLVPYLVMQPP
;
A
#
# COMPACT_ATOMS: atom_id res chain seq x y z
N MET A 1 1.67 -27.89 -34.47
CA MET A 1 1.37 -26.43 -34.57
C MET A 1 1.15 -25.75 -33.20
N HIS A 2 0.94 -26.47 -32.09
CA HIS A 2 0.62 -25.88 -30.77
C HIS A 2 1.78 -25.17 -30.04
N PHE A 3 3.01 -25.37 -30.51
CA PHE A 3 4.22 -24.85 -29.87
C PHE A 3 4.28 -23.32 -29.82
N TRP A 4 3.91 -22.67 -30.94
CA TRP A 4 4.00 -21.21 -31.10
C TRP A 4 2.88 -20.44 -30.38
N GLU A 5 1.94 -21.13 -29.73
CA GLU A 5 0.80 -20.50 -29.04
C GLU A 5 1.22 -19.87 -27.71
N LYS A 6 2.32 -20.34 -27.10
CA LYS A 6 2.81 -19.84 -25.81
C LYS A 6 3.49 -18.47 -25.89
N GLY A 7 3.99 -18.08 -27.06
CA GLY A 7 4.74 -16.83 -27.24
C GLY A 7 3.94 -15.73 -27.96
N LYS A 8 4.27 -14.48 -27.62
CA LYS A 8 3.77 -13.24 -28.26
C LYS A 8 4.62 -12.92 -29.49
N LYS A 9 4.15 -11.96 -30.32
CA LYS A 9 4.91 -11.45 -31.47
C LYS A 9 6.34 -11.03 -31.09
N ALA A 10 6.51 -10.35 -29.95
CA ALA A 10 7.82 -9.94 -29.46
C ALA A 10 8.78 -11.11 -29.18
N ASP A 11 8.27 -12.25 -28.71
CA ASP A 11 9.11 -13.43 -28.43
C ASP A 11 9.59 -14.07 -29.75
N LEU A 12 8.74 -14.06 -30.78
CA LEU A 12 9.10 -14.52 -32.13
C LEU A 12 10.13 -13.60 -32.80
N ILE A 13 10.03 -12.28 -32.56
CA ILE A 13 11.03 -11.32 -33.05
C ILE A 13 12.38 -11.58 -32.37
N LYS A 14 12.40 -11.72 -31.03
CA LYS A 14 13.62 -12.07 -30.29
C LYS A 14 14.23 -13.38 -30.79
N LEU A 15 13.40 -14.39 -31.04
CA LEU A 15 13.87 -15.66 -31.59
C LEU A 15 14.47 -15.48 -32.99
N ALA A 16 13.83 -14.75 -33.88
CA ALA A 16 14.36 -14.49 -35.22
C ALA A 16 15.73 -13.79 -35.16
N ILE A 17 15.87 -12.79 -34.28
CA ILE A 17 17.15 -12.11 -34.00
C ILE A 17 18.20 -13.10 -33.49
N GLU A 18 17.84 -14.00 -32.58
CA GLU A 18 18.76 -15.00 -32.00
C GLU A 18 19.17 -16.09 -33.00
N LEU A 19 18.33 -16.37 -34.00
CA LEU A 19 18.64 -17.23 -35.15
C LEU A 19 19.46 -16.54 -36.24
N GLY A 20 19.88 -15.29 -36.02
CA GLY A 20 20.74 -14.54 -36.94
C GLY A 20 19.98 -13.65 -37.93
N GLU A 21 18.67 -13.52 -37.81
CA GLU A 21 17.86 -12.65 -38.66
C GLU A 21 17.72 -11.25 -38.05
N TYR A 22 18.78 -10.44 -38.20
CA TYR A 22 18.89 -9.08 -37.68
C TYR A 22 18.30 -8.00 -38.61
N GLU A 23 17.38 -8.36 -39.51
CA GLU A 23 16.81 -7.41 -40.48
C GLU A 23 15.80 -6.47 -39.78
N LEU A 24 15.88 -5.17 -40.08
CA LEU A 24 14.97 -4.14 -39.55
C LEU A 24 13.50 -4.44 -39.88
N ASP A 25 13.24 -5.17 -40.96
CA ASP A 25 11.90 -5.55 -41.38
C ASP A 25 11.24 -6.58 -40.43
N VAL A 26 12.04 -7.31 -39.64
CA VAL A 26 11.55 -8.38 -38.74
C VAL A 26 10.57 -7.84 -37.69
N GLU A 27 10.75 -6.59 -37.25
CA GLU A 27 9.85 -5.96 -36.30
C GLU A 27 8.47 -5.64 -36.91
N GLU A 28 8.43 -5.34 -38.21
CA GLU A 28 7.22 -5.01 -38.94
C GLU A 28 6.43 -6.25 -39.38
N LEU A 29 7.11 -7.39 -39.56
CA LEU A 29 6.49 -8.65 -40.00
C LEU A 29 5.31 -9.09 -39.14
N LYS A 30 4.32 -9.71 -39.77
CA LYS A 30 3.19 -10.36 -39.07
C LYS A 30 3.66 -11.65 -38.41
N ILE A 31 2.93 -12.10 -37.38
CA ILE A 31 3.20 -13.36 -36.66
C ILE A 31 3.34 -14.55 -37.61
N ILE A 32 2.51 -14.62 -38.66
CA ILE A 32 2.55 -15.70 -39.65
C ILE A 32 3.84 -15.63 -40.48
N GLU A 33 4.21 -14.44 -40.93
CA GLU A 33 5.43 -14.21 -41.72
C GLU A 33 6.69 -14.53 -40.92
N LEU A 34 6.74 -14.11 -39.64
CA LEU A 34 7.81 -14.46 -38.71
C LEU A 34 7.96 -15.97 -38.54
N ARG A 35 6.84 -16.67 -38.32
CA ARG A 35 6.85 -18.14 -38.19
C ARG A 35 7.35 -18.81 -39.46
N ILE A 36 6.91 -18.35 -40.63
CA ILE A 36 7.38 -18.90 -41.91
C ILE A 36 8.88 -18.69 -42.05
N LYS A 37 9.39 -17.50 -41.70
CA LYS A 37 10.82 -17.17 -41.78
C LYS A 37 11.65 -18.08 -40.88
N ILE A 38 11.25 -18.22 -39.61
CA ILE A 38 11.87 -19.14 -38.64
C ILE A 38 11.84 -20.60 -39.14
N LEU A 39 10.70 -21.06 -39.67
CA LEU A 39 10.59 -22.43 -40.21
C LEU A 39 11.44 -22.66 -41.47
N THR A 40 11.75 -21.60 -42.21
CA THR A 40 12.56 -21.64 -43.44
C THR A 40 14.06 -21.51 -43.14
N ASN A 41 14.41 -21.01 -41.96
CA ASN A 41 15.77 -20.86 -41.49
C ASN A 41 16.47 -22.22 -41.33
N ASP A 42 17.75 -22.29 -41.71
CA ASP A 42 18.51 -23.55 -41.68
C ASP A 42 18.71 -24.08 -40.27
N ALA A 43 18.80 -23.20 -39.25
CA ALA A 43 18.87 -23.63 -37.86
C ALA A 43 17.65 -24.45 -37.42
N TYR A 44 16.45 -24.09 -37.92
CA TYR A 44 15.22 -24.84 -37.64
C TYR A 44 15.18 -26.17 -38.40
N LYS A 45 15.65 -26.19 -39.64
CA LYS A 45 15.72 -27.43 -40.44
C LYS A 45 16.73 -28.42 -39.89
N GLU A 46 17.87 -27.93 -39.43
CA GLU A 46 18.94 -28.75 -38.86
C GLU A 46 18.57 -29.28 -37.47
N ASN A 47 18.04 -28.42 -36.60
CA ASN A 47 17.70 -28.81 -35.25
C ASN A 47 16.46 -28.08 -34.71
N PRO A 48 15.25 -28.60 -34.96
CA PRO A 48 14.01 -27.94 -34.53
C PRO A 48 13.85 -27.93 -33.00
N GLU A 49 14.41 -28.91 -32.28
CA GLU A 49 14.35 -28.95 -30.81
C GLU A 49 15.27 -27.88 -30.19
N PHE A 50 16.39 -27.57 -30.81
CA PHE A 50 17.26 -26.48 -30.37
C PHE A 50 16.56 -25.12 -30.48
N VAL A 51 15.95 -24.83 -31.63
CA VAL A 51 15.18 -23.59 -31.82
C VAL A 51 14.00 -23.51 -30.85
N LYS A 52 13.38 -24.66 -30.57
CA LYS A 52 12.31 -24.76 -29.59
C LYS A 52 12.80 -24.48 -28.16
N CYS A 53 13.96 -24.99 -27.78
CA CYS A 53 14.59 -24.71 -26.49
C CYS A 53 14.88 -23.21 -26.33
N ILE A 54 15.43 -22.55 -27.36
CA ILE A 54 15.67 -21.10 -27.35
C ILE A 54 14.36 -20.34 -27.12
N PHE A 55 13.32 -20.67 -27.89
CA PHE A 55 12.02 -20.00 -27.75
C PHE A 55 11.39 -20.20 -26.37
N GLU A 56 11.49 -21.41 -25.79
CA GLU A 56 11.03 -21.67 -24.43
C GLU A 56 11.81 -20.85 -23.40
N GLY A 57 13.11 -20.67 -23.59
CA GLY A 57 13.96 -19.79 -22.79
C GLY A 57 13.54 -18.32 -22.87
N ILE A 58 13.29 -17.80 -24.08
CA ILE A 58 12.80 -16.42 -24.29
C ILE A 58 11.46 -16.21 -23.58
N VAL A 59 10.52 -17.15 -23.75
CA VAL A 59 9.18 -17.06 -23.14
C VAL A 59 9.28 -17.10 -21.61
N SER A 60 10.12 -17.99 -21.07
CA SER A 60 10.32 -18.13 -19.62
C SER A 60 10.95 -16.89 -19.03
N ASN A 61 12.02 -16.37 -19.62
CA ASN A 61 12.69 -15.16 -19.14
C ASN A 61 11.74 -13.95 -19.09
N ARG A 62 10.87 -13.79 -20.09
CA ARG A 62 9.85 -12.72 -20.06
C ARG A 62 8.86 -12.91 -18.90
N ILE A 63 8.44 -14.13 -18.62
CA ILE A 63 7.50 -14.42 -17.51
C ILE A 63 8.17 -14.10 -16.18
N ASP A 64 9.45 -14.46 -16.03
CA ASP A 64 10.23 -14.19 -14.82
C ASP A 64 10.43 -12.68 -14.63
N GLU A 65 10.82 -11.95 -15.67
CA GLU A 65 10.93 -10.48 -15.66
C GLU A 65 9.59 -9.81 -15.26
N GLU A 66 8.46 -10.29 -15.79
CA GLU A 66 7.13 -9.75 -15.45
C GLU A 66 6.75 -10.06 -13.99
N ASN A 67 7.12 -11.24 -13.49
CA ASN A 67 6.87 -11.63 -12.10
C ASN A 67 7.72 -10.83 -11.13
N GLU A 68 9.01 -10.64 -11.42
CA GLU A 68 9.91 -9.81 -10.62
C GLU A 68 9.42 -8.36 -10.55
N GLN A 69 8.98 -7.79 -11.68
CA GLN A 69 8.41 -6.43 -11.69
C GLN A 69 7.14 -6.35 -10.84
N LYS A 70 6.25 -7.35 -10.89
CA LYS A 70 5.06 -7.40 -10.03
C LYS A 70 5.45 -7.51 -8.55
N GLU A 71 6.42 -8.35 -8.20
CA GLU A 71 6.88 -8.49 -6.82
C GLU A 71 7.51 -7.18 -6.30
N GLN A 72 8.33 -6.53 -7.12
CA GLN A 72 8.91 -5.21 -6.81
C GLN A 72 7.82 -4.18 -6.60
N THR A 73 6.82 -4.11 -7.49
CA THR A 73 5.69 -3.19 -7.37
C THR A 73 4.89 -3.43 -6.10
N LEU A 74 4.63 -4.70 -5.75
CA LEU A 74 3.94 -5.07 -4.51
C LEU A 74 4.74 -4.66 -3.27
N ARG A 75 6.05 -4.89 -3.27
CA ARG A 75 6.94 -4.47 -2.19
C ARG A 75 6.96 -2.94 -2.03
N GLU A 76 7.00 -2.20 -3.13
CA GLU A 76 6.94 -0.74 -3.11
C GLU A 76 5.61 -0.23 -2.56
N PHE A 77 4.51 -0.85 -2.95
CA PHE A 77 3.18 -0.52 -2.43
C PHE A 77 3.08 -0.80 -0.92
N GLU A 78 3.60 -1.94 -0.46
CA GLU A 78 3.65 -2.27 0.96
C GLU A 78 4.50 -1.26 1.76
N LEU A 79 5.66 -0.87 1.22
CA LEU A 79 6.49 0.17 1.82
C LEU A 79 5.78 1.52 1.88
N GLN A 80 5.04 1.91 0.84
CA GLN A 80 4.24 3.14 0.87
C GLN A 80 3.15 3.08 1.94
N LYS A 81 2.46 1.94 2.09
CA LYS A 81 1.46 1.74 3.13
C LYS A 81 2.08 1.89 4.54
N ILE A 82 3.25 1.29 4.77
CA ILE A 82 4.00 1.42 6.03
C ILE A 82 4.43 2.87 6.26
N ARG A 83 4.89 3.59 5.22
CA ARG A 83 5.26 5.01 5.32
C ARG A 83 4.07 5.87 5.73
N LEU A 84 2.90 5.68 5.11
CA LEU A 84 1.69 6.43 5.43
C LEU A 84 1.18 6.13 6.84
N GLN A 85 1.24 4.86 7.28
CA GLN A 85 0.90 4.48 8.66
C GLN A 85 1.86 5.12 9.66
N ASN A 86 3.17 5.11 9.39
CA ASN A 86 4.16 5.77 10.24
C ASN A 86 4.01 7.28 10.24
N GLU A 87 3.70 7.90 9.11
CA GLU A 87 3.42 9.34 9.05
C GLU A 87 2.15 9.68 9.86
N THR A 88 1.09 8.87 9.72
CA THR A 88 -0.12 8.97 10.54
C THR A 88 0.21 8.83 12.02
N GLN A 89 1.05 7.87 12.42
CA GLN A 89 1.54 7.70 13.80
C GLN A 89 2.56 8.76 14.24
N ARG A 90 3.15 9.53 13.34
CA ARG A 90 4.03 10.66 13.68
C ARG A 90 3.22 11.94 13.85
N VAL A 91 2.18 12.14 13.04
CA VAL A 91 1.17 13.19 13.22
C VAL A 91 0.38 12.90 14.51
N ILE A 92 0.09 11.63 14.79
CA ILE A 92 -0.46 11.11 16.04
C ILE A 92 0.69 10.50 16.86
N GLY A 93 1.74 11.27 17.15
CA GLY A 93 2.84 10.77 17.99
C GLY A 93 2.32 10.17 19.32
N PRO A 94 3.09 9.31 20.01
CA PRO A 94 2.78 8.88 21.39
C PRO A 94 2.84 10.02 22.44
N GLN A 95 2.68 11.27 22.00
CA GLN A 95 2.64 12.48 22.81
C GLN A 95 1.40 13.31 22.47
N THR A 96 0.22 12.91 22.95
CA THR A 96 -0.89 13.85 23.14
C THR A 96 -1.52 13.78 24.53
N LEU A 97 -0.94 13.00 25.46
CA LEU A 97 -1.36 13.00 26.87
C LEU A 97 -1.20 14.36 27.61
N PRO A 98 -0.33 15.32 27.20
CA PRO A 98 -0.30 16.64 27.83
C PRO A 98 -1.22 17.68 27.18
N GLN A 99 -1.38 17.66 25.85
CA GLN A 99 -2.16 18.70 25.14
C GLN A 99 -3.67 18.53 25.32
N THR A 100 -4.17 17.30 25.27
CA THR A 100 -5.59 16.99 25.55
C THR A 100 -5.98 17.39 26.97
N LYS A 101 -5.12 17.18 27.98
CA LYS A 101 -5.41 17.59 29.37
C LYS A 101 -5.56 19.11 29.55
N ILE A 102 -4.82 19.92 28.80
CA ILE A 102 -4.87 21.39 28.89
C ILE A 102 -6.12 21.93 28.18
N GLU A 103 -6.51 21.31 27.07
CA GLU A 103 -7.72 21.69 26.32
C GLU A 103 -9.00 21.23 27.02
N LEU A 104 -9.00 20.02 27.61
CA LEU A 104 -10.10 19.52 28.44
C LEU A 104 -10.44 20.46 29.59
N LYS A 105 -9.44 20.99 30.31
CA LYS A 105 -9.68 21.96 31.40
C LYS A 105 -10.32 23.28 30.96
N LYS A 106 -10.18 23.67 29.68
CA LYS A 106 -10.81 24.88 29.12
C LYS A 106 -12.22 24.60 28.58
N LEU A 107 -12.48 23.37 28.17
CA LEU A 107 -13.76 22.96 27.58
C LEU A 107 -14.73 22.38 28.61
N LEU A 108 -14.21 21.84 29.71
CA LEU A 108 -15.03 21.30 30.79
C LEU A 108 -15.52 22.43 31.71
N PRO A 109 -16.80 22.39 32.10
CA PRO A 109 -17.33 23.27 33.14
C PRO A 109 -16.53 23.08 34.45
N THR A 110 -16.14 24.19 35.08
CA THR A 110 -15.56 24.17 36.43
C THR A 110 -16.67 24.09 37.46
N PHE A 111 -16.56 23.19 38.44
CA PHE A 111 -17.53 23.06 39.53
C PHE A 111 -17.08 23.87 40.75
N ASN A 112 -17.94 24.73 41.27
CA ASN A 112 -17.78 25.41 42.54
C ASN A 112 -18.77 24.86 43.58
N PRO A 113 -18.33 24.12 44.61
CA PRO A 113 -19.22 23.51 45.61
C PRO A 113 -19.97 24.52 46.49
N GLU A 114 -19.56 25.78 46.52
CA GLU A 114 -20.24 26.84 47.29
C GLU A 114 -21.42 27.45 46.54
N VAL A 115 -21.46 27.32 45.21
CA VAL A 115 -22.40 28.07 44.33
C VAL A 115 -23.14 27.15 43.36
N ASP A 116 -22.47 26.11 42.86
CA ASP A 116 -23.00 25.23 41.82
C ASP A 116 -23.72 24.01 42.42
N ASP A 117 -24.89 23.72 41.87
CA ASP A 117 -25.67 22.54 42.21
C ASP A 117 -25.08 21.30 41.51
N MET A 118 -24.75 20.28 42.30
CA MET A 118 -24.23 19.01 41.81
C MET A 118 -25.20 18.32 40.83
N ASP A 119 -26.50 18.42 41.09
CA ASP A 119 -27.54 17.77 40.28
C ASP A 119 -27.66 18.43 38.89
N LEU A 120 -27.22 19.69 38.75
CA LEU A 120 -27.13 20.39 37.47
C LEU A 120 -25.77 20.22 36.79
N PHE A 121 -24.70 20.09 37.56
CA PHE A 121 -23.35 19.95 37.03
C PHE A 121 -23.14 18.62 36.29
N LEU A 122 -23.61 17.50 36.87
CA LEU A 122 -23.38 16.17 36.30
C LEU A 122 -23.98 15.98 34.90
N PRO A 123 -25.25 16.35 34.64
CA PRO A 123 -25.82 16.24 33.29
C PRO A 123 -25.12 17.14 32.26
N LEU A 124 -24.65 18.32 32.68
CA LEU A 124 -23.91 19.24 31.82
C LEU A 124 -22.54 18.66 31.46
N PHE A 125 -21.81 18.13 32.45
CA PHE A 125 -20.54 17.45 32.26
C PHE A 125 -20.67 16.27 31.30
N GLU A 126 -21.65 15.39 31.53
CA GLU A 126 -21.91 14.22 30.66
C GLU A 126 -22.19 14.64 29.22
N ARG A 127 -22.98 15.70 29.02
CA ARG A 127 -23.27 16.23 27.67
C ARG A 127 -22.00 16.73 26.97
N GLN A 128 -21.11 17.42 27.67
CA GLN A 128 -19.86 17.90 27.10
C GLN A 128 -18.91 16.74 26.75
N MET A 129 -18.83 15.71 27.59
CA MET A 129 -18.02 14.52 27.31
C MET A 129 -18.52 13.76 26.08
N LYS A 130 -19.85 13.64 25.93
CA LYS A 130 -20.48 13.05 24.73
C LYS A 130 -20.24 13.88 23.46
N LEU A 131 -20.27 15.21 23.55
CA LEU A 131 -19.98 16.09 22.41
C LEU A 131 -18.52 15.98 21.94
N LEU A 132 -17.60 15.63 22.84
CA LEU A 132 -16.17 15.46 22.56
C LEU A 132 -15.81 14.04 22.09
N ASP A 133 -16.80 13.13 21.96
CA ASP A 133 -16.61 11.72 21.59
C ASP A 133 -15.52 11.02 22.42
N LEU A 134 -15.40 11.40 23.70
CA LEU A 134 -14.46 10.78 24.62
C LEU A 134 -15.06 9.43 25.04
N GLY A 135 -14.26 8.37 25.02
CA GLY A 135 -14.70 7.05 25.49
C GLY A 135 -15.11 7.08 26.98
N GLU A 136 -16.09 6.27 27.35
CA GLU A 136 -16.63 6.18 28.72
C GLU A 136 -15.55 5.80 29.77
N ASP A 137 -14.46 5.20 29.32
CA ASP A 137 -13.25 4.90 30.08
C ASP A 137 -12.49 6.15 30.56
N LEU A 138 -12.70 7.30 29.91
CA LEU A 138 -12.16 8.61 30.27
C LEU A 138 -13.18 9.49 31.01
N TRP A 139 -14.43 9.05 31.15
CA TRP A 139 -15.51 9.83 31.78
C TRP A 139 -15.41 9.89 33.29
N VAL A 140 -14.63 8.99 33.88
CA VAL A 140 -14.33 9.02 35.30
C VAL A 140 -13.25 10.09 35.49
N PRO A 141 -13.57 11.29 36.03
CA PRO A 141 -12.50 12.08 36.59
C PRO A 141 -11.87 11.20 37.66
N PRO A 142 -10.53 11.11 37.79
CA PRO A 142 -9.97 10.52 38.98
C PRO A 142 -10.63 11.26 40.15
N ILE A 143 -11.45 10.59 40.94
CA ILE A 143 -12.16 11.21 42.07
C ILE A 143 -11.14 11.82 43.05
N SER A 144 -9.86 11.41 42.93
CA SER A 144 -8.68 12.03 43.54
C SER A 144 -8.32 13.45 43.05
N LEU A 145 -8.90 13.96 41.96
CA LEU A 145 -8.65 15.30 41.41
C LEU A 145 -9.72 16.33 41.78
N VAL A 146 -10.87 15.90 42.33
CA VAL A 146 -11.90 16.81 42.86
C VAL A 146 -11.35 17.73 43.96
N PRO A 147 -10.47 17.28 44.89
CA PRO A 147 -9.87 18.18 45.89
C PRO A 147 -8.94 19.24 45.29
N TYR A 148 -8.37 19.02 44.10
CA TYR A 148 -7.41 19.95 43.49
C TYR A 148 -8.07 21.11 42.72
N LEU A 149 -9.35 20.98 42.36
CA LEU A 149 -10.13 22.09 41.79
C LEU A 149 -10.82 22.93 42.87
N VAL A 150 -10.92 22.42 44.10
CA VAL A 150 -11.65 23.05 45.22
C VAL A 150 -10.72 23.82 46.17
N MET A 151 -9.40 23.77 46.00
CA MET A 151 -8.47 24.53 46.84
C MET A 151 -7.55 25.45 46.01
N GLN A 152 -8.08 26.59 45.59
CA GLN A 152 -7.26 27.80 45.51
C GLN A 152 -7.78 28.81 46.53
N PRO A 153 -7.01 29.12 47.60
CA PRO A 153 -7.28 30.30 48.41
C PRO A 153 -7.00 31.58 47.58
N PRO A 154 -7.56 32.74 47.98
CA PRO A 154 -7.83 33.90 47.12
C PRO A 154 -6.61 34.55 46.46
#